data_AF-A0AAN5YIY6-F1
#
_entry.id   AF-A0AAN5YIY6-F1
#
_cell.length_a   1.000
_cell.length_b   1.000
_cell.length_c   1.000
_cell.angle_alpha   90.00
_cell.angle_beta   90.00
_cell.angle_gamma   90.00
#
_symmetry.space_group_name_H-M   'P 1'
#
loop_
_entity.id
_entity.type
_entity.pdbx_description
1 polymer ?
#
loop_
_entity_poly.entity_id
_entity_poly.type
_entity_poly.pdbx_seq_one_letter_code
_entity_poly.pdbx_strand_id
1 'polypeptide(L)'
;MVSPPQTLFTVDGGFASVSQRRRIQDATDLPLFEIARKRLGVTWFVHIPGSKERADPHPVATVVPQRHMLMDKFDVHFSNAAGGNDGREEIVLSVRDQDIWKSRTHEYYGDALVMTSKLKDMVAVYVPGKRPEWEIEVAEGVDLSLAAIIGVLLAAMLYQSSVTGKASESFGEGDPAVGTSEKASLM
;
A
#
# COMPACT_ATOMS: atom_id res chain seq x y z
N MET A 1 -18.12 -28.71 1.63
CA MET A 1 -18.91 -27.45 1.62
C MET A 1 -17.91 -26.31 1.69
N VAL A 2 -17.94 -25.38 0.75
CA VAL A 2 -17.11 -24.17 0.80
C VAL A 2 -17.84 -23.19 1.71
N SER A 3 -17.19 -22.73 2.78
CA SER A 3 -17.76 -21.70 3.66
C SER A 3 -18.04 -20.43 2.84
N PRO A 4 -19.13 -19.70 3.14
CA PRO A 4 -19.41 -18.43 2.46
C PRO A 4 -18.26 -17.43 2.69
N PRO A 5 -18.03 -16.51 1.73
CA PRO A 5 -16.99 -15.50 1.88
C PRO A 5 -17.26 -14.65 3.12
N GLN A 6 -16.23 -14.47 3.95
CA GLN A 6 -16.27 -13.62 5.13
C GLN A 6 -15.47 -12.35 4.85
N THR A 7 -16.07 -11.19 5.11
CA THR A 7 -15.36 -9.92 5.07
C THR A 7 -14.41 -9.84 6.26
N LEU A 8 -13.11 -9.68 5.97
CA LEU A 8 -12.09 -9.42 7.01
C LEU A 8 -11.84 -7.92 7.17
N PHE A 9 -11.75 -7.21 6.05
CA PHE A 9 -11.46 -5.79 5.99
C PHE A 9 -12.31 -5.09 4.95
N THR A 10 -12.61 -3.81 5.18
CA THR A 10 -13.19 -2.90 4.21
C THR A 10 -12.19 -1.81 3.86
N VAL A 11 -12.22 -1.34 2.62
CA VAL A 11 -11.31 -0.31 2.13
C VAL A 11 -12.12 0.82 1.51
N ASP A 12 -12.02 2.00 2.13
CA ASP A 12 -12.67 3.20 1.65
C ASP A 12 -11.69 4.16 1.00
N GLY A 13 -12.15 4.84 -0.03
CA GLY A 13 -11.39 5.84 -0.73
C GLY A 13 -12.28 6.68 -1.63
N GLY A 14 -12.15 8.01 -1.54
CA GLY A 14 -12.87 8.90 -2.45
C GLY A 14 -12.46 8.60 -3.90
N PHE A 15 -13.46 8.28 -4.73
CA PHE A 15 -13.32 8.26 -6.18
C PHE A 15 -12.89 9.66 -6.64
N ALA A 16 -11.87 9.75 -7.49
CA ALA A 16 -11.23 11.02 -7.89
C ALA A 16 -10.59 11.85 -6.76
N SER A 17 -10.37 11.28 -5.57
CA SER A 17 -9.66 12.02 -4.50
C SER A 17 -8.21 12.29 -4.89
N VAL A 18 -7.88 13.58 -4.97
CA VAL A 18 -6.52 14.09 -5.21
C VAL A 18 -5.54 13.61 -4.14
N SER A 19 -6.02 13.34 -2.92
CA SER A 19 -5.15 12.85 -1.83
C SER A 19 -4.71 11.40 -2.00
N GLN A 20 -5.36 10.62 -2.88
CA GLN A 20 -5.16 9.17 -3.06
C GLN A 20 -5.19 8.37 -1.75
N ARG A 21 -5.82 8.90 -0.69
CA ARG A 21 -5.89 8.25 0.62
C ARG A 21 -6.89 7.10 0.62
N ARG A 22 -6.50 5.99 1.24
CA ARG A 22 -7.35 4.81 1.47
C ARG A 22 -7.35 4.46 2.95
N ARG A 23 -8.53 4.18 3.48
CA ARG A 23 -8.72 3.79 4.88
C ARG A 23 -9.09 2.33 4.92
N ILE A 24 -8.35 1.55 5.69
CA ILE A 24 -8.64 0.15 5.93
C ILE A 24 -9.30 0.04 7.29
N GLN A 25 -10.44 -0.65 7.34
CA GLN A 25 -11.20 -0.92 8.55
C GLN A 25 -11.42 -2.43 8.69
N ASP A 26 -11.58 -2.92 9.91
CA ASP A 26 -11.97 -4.32 10.12
C ASP A 26 -13.47 -4.55 9.83
N ALA A 27 -13.94 -5.77 10.03
CA ALA A 27 -15.34 -6.13 9.83
C ALA A 27 -16.34 -5.43 10.79
N THR A 28 -15.84 -4.71 11.80
CA THR A 28 -16.64 -3.94 12.77
C THR A 28 -16.59 -2.43 12.50
N ASP A 29 -16.01 -2.03 11.37
CA ASP A 29 -15.74 -0.63 11.01
C ASP A 29 -14.73 0.06 11.93
N LEU A 30 -13.88 -0.70 12.63
CA LEU A 30 -12.76 -0.13 13.39
C LEU A 30 -11.65 0.26 12.41
N PRO A 31 -11.23 1.54 12.36
CA PRO A 31 -10.11 1.94 11.51
C PRO A 31 -8.82 1.27 11.96
N LEU A 32 -8.13 0.61 11.03
CA LEU A 32 -6.84 -0.06 11.29
C LEU A 32 -5.66 0.69 10.70
N PHE A 33 -5.79 1.17 9.45
CA PHE A 33 -4.70 1.81 8.72
C PHE A 33 -5.18 2.92 7.79
N GLU A 34 -4.33 3.93 7.57
CA GLU A 34 -4.47 4.89 6.48
C GLU A 34 -3.29 4.74 5.51
N ILE A 35 -3.60 4.42 4.26
CA ILE A 35 -2.64 4.36 3.15
C ILE A 35 -2.69 5.70 2.42
N ALA A 36 -1.54 6.35 2.26
CA ALA A 36 -1.42 7.62 1.57
C ALA A 36 -0.19 7.66 0.66
N ARG A 37 -0.32 8.31 -0.50
CA ARG A 37 0.82 8.64 -1.36
C ARG A 37 1.28 10.06 -1.04
N LYS A 38 2.60 10.29 -1.00
CA LYS A 38 3.14 11.66 -0.91
C LYS A 38 2.72 12.45 -2.15
N ARG A 39 2.23 13.69 -1.97
CA ARG A 39 1.80 14.57 -3.07
C ARG A 39 2.89 14.76 -4.15
N LEU A 40 4.16 14.79 -3.73
CA LEU A 40 5.33 14.85 -4.59
C LEU A 40 6.13 13.55 -4.40
N GLY A 41 5.94 12.58 -5.28
CA GLY A 41 6.65 11.30 -5.25
C GLY A 41 5.80 10.11 -5.69
N VAL A 42 6.35 8.91 -5.64
CA VAL A 42 5.64 7.64 -5.94
C VAL A 42 5.56 6.70 -4.72
N THR A 43 6.23 7.08 -3.63
CA THR A 43 6.26 6.33 -2.38
C THR A 43 4.90 6.38 -1.70
N TRP A 44 4.46 5.21 -1.23
CA TRP A 44 3.26 5.09 -0.40
C TRP A 44 3.65 4.83 1.05
N PHE A 45 2.82 5.31 1.95
CA PHE A 45 3.02 5.21 3.38
C PHE A 45 1.76 4.67 4.02
N VAL A 46 1.95 3.80 5.00
CA VAL A 46 0.88 3.21 5.80
C VAL A 46 1.03 3.72 7.22
N HIS A 47 -0.04 4.29 7.75
CA HIS A 47 -0.06 4.93 9.07
C HIS A 47 -1.16 4.33 9.95
N ILE A 48 -0.96 4.41 11.27
CA ILE A 48 -2.04 4.12 12.24
C ILE A 48 -3.07 5.27 12.18
N PRO A 49 -4.38 4.99 12.21
CA PRO A 49 -5.41 6.01 12.20
C PRO A 49 -5.23 7.04 13.32
N GLY A 50 -5.38 8.32 12.98
CA GLY A 50 -5.21 9.42 13.93
C GLY A 50 -3.77 9.88 14.12
N SER A 51 -2.76 9.15 13.63
CA SER A 51 -1.40 9.67 13.53
C SER A 51 -1.38 10.78 12.48
N LYS A 52 -1.27 12.04 12.90
CA LYS A 52 -1.07 13.15 11.95
C LYS A 52 0.32 12.98 11.35
N GLU A 53 0.46 13.05 10.03
CA GLU A 53 1.76 13.00 9.31
C GLU A 53 2.84 13.96 9.88
N ARG A 54 2.44 14.99 10.66
CA ARG A 54 3.35 15.91 11.38
C ARG A 54 3.70 15.51 12.81
N ALA A 55 2.91 14.62 13.44
CA ALA A 55 3.02 14.27 14.85
C ALA A 55 3.59 12.86 15.08
N ASP A 56 3.47 11.97 14.10
CA ASP A 56 4.17 10.69 14.07
C ASP A 56 4.88 10.51 12.72
N PRO A 57 6.20 10.72 12.65
CA PRO A 57 6.96 10.58 11.42
C PRO A 57 7.26 9.12 11.06
N HIS A 58 6.80 8.14 11.85
CA HIS A 58 7.13 6.72 11.66
C HIS A 58 5.95 5.97 11.03
N PRO A 59 5.91 5.84 9.70
CA PRO A 59 4.94 4.96 9.05
C PRO A 59 5.13 3.52 9.53
N VAL A 60 4.01 2.79 9.65
CA VAL A 60 4.02 1.35 9.95
C VAL A 60 4.65 0.58 8.80
N ALA A 61 4.36 1.02 7.57
CA ALA A 61 4.99 0.50 6.38
C ALA A 61 5.28 1.61 5.35
N THR A 62 6.40 1.48 4.65
CA THR A 62 6.81 2.31 3.52
C THR A 62 6.93 1.45 2.29
N VAL A 63 6.26 1.87 1.22
CA VAL A 63 6.25 1.16 -0.06
C VAL A 63 7.07 1.96 -1.04
N VAL A 64 8.15 1.35 -1.51
CA VAL A 64 9.11 2.00 -2.41
C VAL A 64 9.02 1.33 -3.77
N PRO A 65 8.36 1.97 -4.76
CA PRO A 65 8.44 1.53 -6.14
C PRO A 65 9.87 1.48 -6.63
N GLN A 66 10.23 0.36 -7.24
CA GLN A 66 11.54 0.08 -7.80
C GLN A 66 11.50 0.35 -9.29
N ARG A 67 12.53 1.04 -9.79
CA ARG A 67 12.60 1.44 -11.20
C ARG A 67 12.75 0.19 -12.07
N HIS A 68 11.75 -0.11 -12.87
CA HIS A 68 11.81 -1.17 -13.86
C HIS A 68 10.98 -0.79 -15.10
N MET A 69 11.51 -1.07 -16.29
CA MET A 69 10.94 -0.55 -17.56
C MET A 69 9.63 -1.23 -17.97
N LEU A 70 9.34 -2.42 -17.46
CA LEU A 70 8.24 -3.29 -17.92
C LEU A 70 7.36 -3.84 -16.80
N MET A 71 7.77 -3.74 -15.55
CA MET A 71 7.09 -4.40 -14.42
C MET A 71 7.01 -3.47 -13.24
N ASP A 72 5.90 -3.52 -12.51
CA ASP A 72 5.74 -2.74 -11.29
C ASP A 72 6.38 -3.55 -10.16
N LYS A 73 7.66 -3.30 -9.90
CA LYS A 73 8.36 -3.87 -8.76
C LYS A 73 8.29 -2.87 -7.62
N PHE A 74 8.10 -3.33 -6.39
CA PHE A 74 8.20 -2.48 -5.23
C PHE A 74 8.61 -3.28 -4.00
N ASP A 75 9.25 -2.59 -3.06
CA ASP A 75 9.57 -3.16 -1.76
C ASP A 75 8.64 -2.57 -0.72
N VAL A 76 8.15 -3.41 0.18
CA VAL A 76 7.35 -3.01 1.34
C VAL A 76 8.23 -3.16 2.58
N HIS A 77 8.66 -2.04 3.10
CA HIS A 77 9.40 -1.94 4.36
C HIS A 77 8.39 -1.79 5.49
N PHE A 78 8.46 -2.61 6.53
CA PHE A 78 7.63 -2.43 7.73
C PHE A 78 8.38 -2.84 8.98
N SER A 79 7.95 -2.29 10.11
CA SER A 79 8.50 -2.67 11.41
C SER A 79 7.67 -3.80 12.01
N ASN A 80 8.29 -4.96 12.22
CA ASN A 80 7.67 -6.03 12.97
C ASN A 80 7.72 -5.72 14.47
N ALA A 81 6.53 -5.51 15.06
CA ALA A 81 6.40 -5.26 16.49
C ALA A 81 6.67 -6.51 17.35
N ALA A 82 6.66 -7.70 16.75
CA ALA A 82 6.93 -8.97 17.43
C ALA A 82 8.40 -9.43 17.32
N GLY A 83 9.26 -8.68 16.62
CA GLY A 83 10.66 -9.04 16.42
C GLY A 83 11.55 -8.67 17.62
N GLY A 84 12.17 -9.67 18.25
CA GLY A 84 13.42 -9.57 19.03
C GLY A 84 13.40 -8.88 20.41
N ASN A 85 14.38 -9.25 21.25
CA ASN A 85 14.56 -8.78 22.64
C ASN A 85 14.81 -7.26 22.79
N ASP A 86 15.14 -6.55 21.71
CA ASP A 86 15.62 -5.15 21.76
C ASP A 86 14.75 -4.15 20.97
N GLY A 87 13.61 -4.58 20.41
CA GLY A 87 12.64 -3.71 19.70
C GLY A 87 12.49 -3.98 18.20
N ARG A 88 11.71 -3.10 17.53
CA ARG A 88 11.21 -3.21 16.15
C ARG A 88 12.26 -3.69 15.14
N GLU A 89 12.07 -4.89 14.59
CA GLU A 89 12.84 -5.41 13.45
C GLU A 89 12.30 -4.84 12.13
N GLU A 90 13.17 -4.29 11.28
CA GLU A 90 12.79 -3.89 9.93
C GLU A 90 12.69 -5.14 9.05
N ILE A 91 11.49 -5.36 8.49
CA ILE A 91 11.23 -6.40 7.52
C ILE A 91 11.01 -5.75 6.16
N VAL A 92 11.61 -6.34 5.13
CA VAL A 92 11.41 -5.96 3.74
C VAL A 92 10.76 -7.13 3.01
N LEU A 93 9.56 -6.89 2.49
CA LEU A 93 8.93 -7.78 1.51
C LEU A 93 9.22 -7.28 0.10
N SER A 94 9.82 -8.15 -0.69
CA SER A 94 10.07 -7.92 -2.11
C SER A 94 8.84 -8.32 -2.91
N VAL A 95 8.17 -7.36 -3.54
CA VAL A 95 7.05 -7.62 -4.46
C VAL A 95 7.57 -7.62 -5.89
N ARG A 96 7.70 -8.83 -6.45
CA ARG A 96 8.45 -9.11 -7.68
C ARG A 96 7.71 -10.13 -8.55
N ASP A 97 8.38 -10.54 -9.64
CA ASP A 97 7.97 -11.61 -10.54
C ASP A 97 6.52 -11.49 -11.02
N GLN A 98 6.20 -10.27 -11.45
CA GLN A 98 5.01 -10.04 -12.24
C GLN A 98 5.11 -10.81 -13.55
N ASP A 99 4.00 -11.36 -14.05
CA ASP A 99 3.94 -11.76 -15.44
C ASP A 99 3.81 -10.52 -16.35
N ILE A 100 4.01 -10.68 -17.66
CA ILE A 100 3.92 -9.57 -18.64
C ILE A 100 2.55 -8.89 -18.60
N TRP A 101 1.52 -9.63 -18.17
CA TRP A 101 0.15 -9.15 -18.04
C TRP A 101 -0.14 -8.49 -16.69
N LYS A 102 0.82 -8.46 -15.76
CA LYS A 102 0.64 -7.98 -14.37
C LYS A 102 -0.54 -8.64 -13.65
N SER A 103 -0.88 -9.85 -14.09
CA SER A 103 -1.99 -10.67 -13.63
C SER A 103 -1.60 -11.59 -12.48
N ARG A 104 -0.31 -11.86 -12.30
CA ARG A 104 0.22 -12.61 -11.15
C ARG A 104 1.43 -11.88 -10.58
N THR A 105 1.52 -11.77 -9.27
CA THR A 105 2.64 -11.18 -8.53
C THR A 105 3.04 -12.12 -7.39
N HIS A 106 4.32 -12.12 -7.05
CA HIS A 106 4.86 -12.92 -5.96
C HIS A 106 5.53 -12.01 -4.94
N GLU A 107 5.29 -12.29 -3.66
CA GLU A 107 5.84 -11.52 -2.54
C GLU A 107 6.78 -12.40 -1.71
N TYR A 108 8.00 -11.91 -1.50
CA TYR A 108 9.09 -12.66 -0.87
C TYR A 108 9.58 -11.99 0.41
N TYR A 109 9.85 -12.79 1.47
CA TYR A 109 10.65 -12.41 2.63
C TYR A 109 12.02 -13.08 2.53
N GLY A 110 13.07 -12.30 2.27
CA GLY A 110 14.34 -12.86 1.81
C GLY A 110 14.13 -13.68 0.54
N ASP A 111 14.51 -14.96 0.57
CA ASP A 111 14.31 -15.91 -0.54
C ASP A 111 13.02 -16.75 -0.41
N ALA A 112 12.24 -16.55 0.66
CA ALA A 112 11.03 -17.33 0.91
C ALA A 112 9.80 -16.67 0.27
N LEU A 113 9.07 -17.42 -0.57
CA LEU A 113 7.77 -17.01 -1.09
C LEU A 113 6.74 -17.03 0.02
N VAL A 114 6.16 -15.88 0.36
CA VAL A 114 5.22 -15.75 1.48
C VAL A 114 3.80 -15.39 1.05
N MET A 115 3.63 -14.79 -0.13
CA MET A 115 2.31 -14.57 -0.72
C MET A 115 2.35 -14.76 -2.25
N THR A 116 1.18 -15.02 -2.82
CA THR A 116 0.96 -14.95 -4.27
C THR A 116 -0.33 -14.21 -4.54
N SER A 117 -0.26 -13.16 -5.35
CA SER A 117 -1.41 -12.33 -5.73
C SER A 117 -1.77 -12.56 -7.19
N LYS A 118 -3.03 -12.86 -7.48
CA LYS A 118 -3.56 -13.09 -8.84
C LYS A 118 -4.77 -12.22 -9.12
N LEU A 119 -4.71 -11.43 -10.19
CA LEU A 119 -5.82 -10.66 -10.72
C LEU A 119 -6.78 -11.61 -11.46
N LYS A 120 -8.01 -11.77 -10.93
CA LYS A 120 -9.00 -12.69 -11.49
C LYS A 120 -9.64 -12.19 -12.78
N ASP A 121 -9.81 -10.87 -12.89
CA ASP A 121 -10.46 -10.24 -14.04
C ASP A 121 -9.58 -9.14 -14.63
N MET A 122 -8.71 -9.54 -15.54
CA MET A 122 -7.87 -8.63 -16.32
C MET A 122 -8.69 -7.66 -17.18
N VAL A 123 -9.89 -8.05 -17.62
CA VAL A 123 -10.74 -7.19 -18.47
C VAL A 123 -11.29 -6.02 -17.66
N ALA A 124 -11.54 -6.22 -16.35
CA ALA A 124 -12.02 -5.16 -15.46
C ALA A 124 -11.12 -3.93 -15.42
N VAL A 125 -9.82 -4.10 -15.65
CA VAL A 125 -8.83 -3.01 -15.72
C VAL A 125 -9.18 -1.98 -16.82
N TYR A 126 -9.75 -2.46 -17.93
CA TYR A 126 -10.07 -1.64 -19.10
C TYR A 126 -11.50 -1.09 -19.08
N VAL A 127 -12.32 -1.48 -18.11
CA VAL A 127 -13.71 -1.04 -17.99
C VAL A 127 -13.80 0.07 -16.94
N PRO A 128 -14.05 1.33 -17.35
CA PRO A 128 -14.18 2.44 -16.42
C PRO A 128 -15.21 2.14 -15.32
N GLY A 129 -14.83 2.34 -14.06
CA GLY A 129 -15.70 2.13 -12.90
C GLY A 129 -15.80 0.69 -12.41
N LYS A 130 -15.32 -0.31 -13.17
CA LYS A 130 -15.22 -1.69 -12.67
C LYS A 130 -14.00 -1.81 -11.75
N ARG A 131 -14.19 -2.39 -10.56
CA ARG A 131 -13.10 -2.62 -9.61
C ARG A 131 -12.39 -3.94 -9.94
N PRO A 132 -11.05 -4.01 -9.86
CA PRO A 132 -10.33 -5.26 -10.05
C PRO A 132 -10.62 -6.21 -8.88
N GLU A 133 -10.67 -7.52 -9.16
CA GLU A 133 -10.76 -8.57 -8.15
C GLU A 133 -9.43 -9.33 -8.07
N TRP A 134 -8.86 -9.40 -6.88
CA TRP A 134 -7.61 -10.12 -6.62
C TRP A 134 -7.87 -11.35 -5.75
N GLU A 135 -7.17 -12.43 -6.04
CA GLU A 135 -7.01 -13.61 -5.20
C GLU A 135 -5.63 -13.56 -4.59
N ILE A 136 -5.52 -13.60 -3.26
CA ILE A 136 -4.23 -13.55 -2.56
C ILE A 136 -4.11 -14.81 -1.72
N GLU A 137 -3.13 -15.64 -2.05
CA GLU A 137 -2.72 -16.79 -1.25
C GLU A 137 -1.67 -16.33 -0.24
N VAL A 138 -1.90 -16.60 1.03
CA VAL A 138 -1.07 -16.09 2.14
C VAL A 138 -0.50 -17.27 2.93
N ALA A 139 0.82 -17.30 3.08
CA ALA A 139 1.50 -18.33 3.86
C ALA A 139 1.12 -18.25 5.35
N GLU A 140 1.20 -19.40 6.04
CA GLU A 140 0.98 -19.46 7.48
C GLU A 140 1.94 -18.51 8.23
N GLY A 141 1.41 -17.78 9.22
CA GLY A 141 2.18 -16.83 10.03
C GLY A 141 2.32 -15.43 9.42
N VAL A 142 1.83 -15.20 8.20
CA VAL A 142 1.79 -13.87 7.59
C VAL A 142 0.52 -13.13 8.04
N ASP A 143 0.68 -11.87 8.43
CA ASP A 143 -0.42 -11.01 8.87
C ASP A 143 -1.39 -10.69 7.71
N LEU A 144 -2.67 -10.99 7.89
CA LEU A 144 -3.70 -10.78 6.86
C LEU A 144 -3.97 -9.30 6.56
N SER A 145 -3.74 -8.40 7.52
CA SER A 145 -3.85 -6.96 7.28
C SER A 145 -2.71 -6.44 6.41
N LEU A 146 -1.51 -7.00 6.55
CA LEU A 146 -0.40 -6.74 5.63
C LEU A 146 -0.72 -7.23 4.21
N ALA A 147 -1.29 -8.42 4.08
CA ALA A 147 -1.76 -8.93 2.78
C ALA A 147 -2.83 -8.01 2.16
N ALA A 148 -3.78 -7.51 2.95
CA ALA A 148 -4.79 -6.56 2.50
C ALA A 148 -4.18 -5.23 2.02
N ILE A 149 -3.20 -4.69 2.76
CA ILE A 149 -2.44 -3.49 2.37
C ILE A 149 -1.78 -3.70 0.99
N ILE A 150 -1.10 -4.83 0.80
CA ILE A 150 -0.44 -5.15 -0.47
C ILE A 150 -1.46 -5.27 -1.60
N GLY A 151 -2.60 -5.93 -1.38
CA GLY A 151 -3.69 -6.00 -2.36
C GLY A 151 -4.21 -4.62 -2.79
N VAL A 152 -4.37 -3.69 -1.85
CA VAL A 152 -4.77 -2.30 -2.15
C VAL A 152 -3.69 -1.58 -2.97
N LEU A 153 -2.41 -1.79 -2.64
CA LEU A 153 -1.28 -1.20 -3.34
C LEU A 153 -1.15 -1.74 -4.77
N LEU A 154 -1.32 -3.04 -4.98
CA LEU A 154 -1.36 -3.67 -6.30
C LEU A 154 -2.49 -3.07 -7.15
N ALA A 155 -3.70 -2.96 -6.58
CA ALA A 155 -4.83 -2.32 -7.25
C ALA A 155 -4.56 -0.84 -7.58
N ALA A 156 -3.90 -0.10 -6.68
CA ALA A 156 -3.57 1.30 -6.91
C ALA A 156 -2.50 1.48 -8.00
N MET A 157 -1.47 0.64 -8.01
CA MET A 157 -0.35 0.72 -8.95
C MET A 157 -0.72 0.26 -10.36
N LEU A 158 -1.66 -0.67 -10.46
CA LEU A 158 -2.19 -1.14 -11.74
C LEU A 158 -2.71 0.01 -12.63
N TYR A 159 -3.32 1.04 -12.04
CA TYR A 159 -3.77 2.24 -12.74
C TYR A 159 -2.73 3.37 -12.83
N GLN A 160 -1.59 3.26 -12.15
CA GLN A 160 -0.58 4.33 -12.01
C GLN A 160 0.77 4.01 -12.67
N SER A 161 0.87 2.90 -13.41
CA SER A 161 2.12 2.28 -13.89
C SER A 161 2.96 3.06 -14.92
N SER A 162 2.95 4.40 -14.89
CA SER A 162 3.74 5.23 -15.80
C SER A 162 4.43 6.44 -15.15
N VAL A 163 4.56 6.51 -13.82
CA VAL A 163 5.28 7.61 -13.16
C VAL A 163 6.41 7.09 -12.28
N THR A 164 7.62 7.58 -12.56
CA THR A 164 8.86 7.29 -11.82
C THR A 164 8.88 8.05 -10.50
N GLY A 165 9.44 7.48 -9.44
CA GLY A 165 9.82 8.29 -8.29
C GLY A 165 11.08 7.79 -7.60
N LYS A 166 11.54 8.59 -6.64
CA LYS A 166 12.82 8.44 -5.96
C LYS A 166 12.56 8.07 -4.51
N ALA A 167 13.38 7.17 -3.95
CA ALA A 167 13.44 6.95 -2.51
C ALA A 167 13.81 8.27 -1.81
N SER A 168 13.22 8.52 -0.64
CA SER A 168 13.67 9.63 0.22
C SER A 168 15.05 9.27 0.78
N GLU A 169 16.01 10.17 0.61
CA GLU A 169 17.26 10.11 1.35
C GLU A 169 16.94 10.13 2.86
N SER A 170 17.76 9.39 3.59
CA SER A 170 17.65 9.09 5.03
C SER A 170 17.20 10.26 5.91
N PHE A 171 16.46 9.91 6.97
CA PHE A 171 16.22 10.69 8.19
C PHE A 171 17.24 11.82 8.43
N GLY A 172 16.84 13.05 8.12
CA GLY A 172 17.62 14.26 8.40
C GLY A 172 17.19 15.39 7.49
N GLU A 173 17.01 16.56 8.08
CA GLU A 173 16.61 17.82 7.44
C GLU A 173 15.14 17.92 6.96
N GLY A 174 14.33 18.60 7.79
CA GLY A 174 12.96 18.96 7.46
C GLY A 174 12.88 19.93 6.27
N ASP A 175 11.97 19.64 5.34
CA ASP A 175 11.75 20.45 4.14
C ASP A 175 10.46 21.30 4.29
N PRO A 176 10.52 22.64 4.08
CA PRO A 176 9.42 23.55 4.38
C PRO A 176 8.47 23.64 3.18
N ALA A 177 7.45 22.78 3.15
CA ALA A 177 6.35 22.92 2.20
C ALA A 177 5.00 22.90 2.92
N VAL A 178 4.83 23.87 3.83
CA VAL A 178 3.53 24.22 4.41
C VAL A 178 2.83 25.16 3.45
N GLY A 179 2.01 24.61 2.56
CA GLY A 179 1.04 25.40 1.80
C GLY A 179 -0.09 25.86 2.71
N THR A 180 0.01 27.08 3.22
CA THR A 180 -1.08 27.78 3.93
C THR A 180 -2.16 28.13 2.91
N SER A 181 -3.35 27.54 3.06
CA SER A 181 -4.54 27.98 2.33
C SER A 181 -5.23 29.08 3.13
N GLU A 182 -4.85 30.35 2.90
CA GLU A 182 -5.68 31.47 3.32
C GLU A 182 -6.87 31.60 2.37
N LYS A 183 -8.08 31.51 2.94
CA LYS A 183 -9.34 31.87 2.28
C LYS A 183 -9.33 33.37 2.00
N ALA A 184 -9.35 33.76 0.73
CA ALA A 184 -9.79 35.09 0.35
C ALA A 184 -11.33 35.14 0.42
N SER A 185 -11.83 35.85 1.44
CA SER A 185 -13.24 36.25 1.54
C SER A 185 -13.47 37.43 0.60
N LEU A 186 -14.35 37.28 -0.37
CA LEU A 186 -14.85 38.39 -1.19
C LEU A 186 -15.84 39.22 -0.37
N MET A 187 -15.56 40.52 -0.24
CA MET A 187 -16.56 41.58 -0.10
C MET A 187 -16.74 42.22 -1.46
#